data_AF-A0A969CBR7-F1
#
_entry.id   AF-A0A969CBR7-F1
#
_cell.length_a   1.000
_cell.length_b   1.000
_cell.length_c   1.000
_cell.angle_alpha   90.00
_cell.angle_beta   90.00
_cell.angle_gamma   90.00
#
_symmetry.space_group_name_H-M   'P 1'
#
loop_
_entity.id
_entity.type
_entity.pdbx_description
1 polymer ?
#
loop_
_entity_poly.entity_id
_entity_poly.type
_entity_poly.pdbx_seq_one_letter_code
_entity_poly.pdbx_strand_id
1 'polypeptide(L)'
;MVSVPNNQPTIVRTPRGLTISGTRITLYDVMDYLRAEYPPKFIRSLFDLTEDQINVALSYIEANRAAVEAEYQVVLKQAKEIQQYWEERNREHSARVAEMPPKPGTEALWAKLREQKARHELEA
;
A
#
# COMPACT_ATOMS: atom_id res chain seq x y z
N MET A 1 -6.90 -11.88 -34.60
CA MET A 1 -7.22 -12.94 -33.63
C MET A 1 -7.09 -12.36 -32.24
N VAL A 2 -8.21 -12.21 -31.51
CA VAL A 2 -8.18 -11.79 -30.10
C VAL A 2 -7.83 -13.04 -29.30
N SER A 3 -6.64 -13.06 -28.72
CA SER A 3 -6.25 -14.12 -27.78
C SER A 3 -7.20 -14.04 -26.58
N VAL A 4 -7.98 -15.10 -26.39
CA VAL A 4 -8.73 -15.30 -25.14
C VAL A 4 -7.69 -15.34 -24.03
N PRO A 5 -7.74 -14.44 -23.03
CA PRO A 5 -6.77 -14.48 -21.95
C PRO A 5 -6.90 -15.84 -21.27
N ASN A 6 -5.80 -16.58 -21.21
CA ASN A 6 -5.70 -17.77 -20.38
C ASN A 6 -6.13 -17.35 -18.97
N ASN A 7 -7.19 -17.96 -18.44
CA ASN A 7 -7.75 -17.64 -17.12
C ASN A 7 -6.85 -18.10 -15.95
N GLN A 8 -5.58 -18.35 -16.24
CA GLN A 8 -4.57 -18.78 -15.29
C GLN A 8 -3.84 -17.56 -14.77
N PRO A 9 -3.71 -17.40 -13.44
CA PRO A 9 -2.96 -16.30 -12.89
C PRO A 9 -1.50 -16.37 -13.35
N THR A 10 -0.99 -15.23 -13.82
CA THR A 10 0.39 -15.08 -14.30
C THR A 10 0.99 -13.79 -13.75
N ILE A 11 2.31 -13.71 -13.70
CA ILE A 11 3.00 -12.48 -13.36
C ILE A 11 3.25 -11.70 -14.65
N VAL A 12 2.70 -10.49 -14.71
CA VAL A 12 2.77 -9.60 -15.87
C VAL A 12 3.55 -8.33 -15.53
N ARG A 13 4.38 -7.87 -16.46
CA ARG A 13 5.09 -6.60 -16.32
C ARG A 13 4.15 -5.46 -16.70
N THR A 14 3.89 -4.55 -15.77
CA THR A 14 3.10 -3.33 -16.00
C THR A 14 3.96 -2.10 -15.75
N PRO A 15 3.48 -0.87 -16.03
CA PRO A 15 4.18 0.35 -15.64
C PRO A 15 4.43 0.48 -14.13
N ARG A 16 3.73 -0.29 -13.29
CA ARG A 16 3.94 -0.34 -11.84
C ARG A 16 4.98 -1.39 -11.40
N GLY A 17 5.48 -2.19 -12.35
CA GLY A 17 6.39 -3.31 -12.09
C GLY A 17 5.71 -4.67 -12.26
N LEU A 18 6.24 -5.69 -11.57
CA LEU A 18 5.73 -7.06 -11.64
C LEU A 18 4.40 -7.18 -10.88
N THR A 19 3.32 -7.52 -11.58
CA THR A 19 1.94 -7.50 -11.07
C THR A 19 1.27 -8.85 -11.27
N ILE A 20 0.46 -9.28 -10.30
CA ILE A 20 -0.37 -10.48 -10.42
C ILE A 20 -1.53 -10.19 -11.37
N SER A 21 -1.64 -10.96 -12.45
CA SER A 21 -2.67 -10.77 -13.49
C SER A 21 -4.08 -10.77 -12.92
N GLY A 22 -4.92 -9.84 -13.40
CA GLY A 22 -6.29 -9.68 -12.89
C GLY A 22 -6.39 -8.84 -11.62
N THR A 23 -5.27 -8.36 -11.07
CA THR A 23 -5.24 -7.50 -9.89
C THR A 23 -4.38 -6.25 -10.12
N ARG A 24 -4.40 -5.33 -9.17
CA ARG A 24 -3.43 -4.22 -9.08
C ARG A 24 -2.30 -4.51 -8.08
N ILE A 25 -2.23 -5.73 -7.56
CA ILE A 25 -1.29 -6.13 -6.52
C ILE A 25 0.06 -6.48 -7.15
N THR A 26 1.11 -5.81 -6.71
CA THR A 26 2.47 -6.07 -7.17
C THR A 26 3.13 -7.17 -6.34
N LEU A 27 4.18 -7.79 -6.88
CA LEU A 27 5.01 -8.69 -6.08
C LEU A 27 5.70 -7.96 -4.93
N TYR A 28 5.92 -6.65 -5.04
CA TYR A 28 6.53 -5.84 -3.99
C TYR A 28 5.60 -5.69 -2.78
N ASP A 29 4.30 -5.51 -3.04
CA ASP A 29 3.29 -5.50 -1.97
C ASP A 29 3.28 -6.84 -1.21
N VAL A 30 3.39 -7.96 -1.93
CA VAL A 30 3.49 -9.30 -1.30
C VAL A 30 4.80 -9.45 -0.53
N MET A 31 5.91 -8.95 -1.07
CA MET A 31 7.24 -8.99 -0.45
C MET A 31 7.29 -8.24 0.89
N ASP A 32 6.59 -7.12 1.04
CA ASP A 32 6.53 -6.38 2.32
C ASP A 32 6.05 -7.29 3.46
N TYR A 33 5.00 -8.08 3.22
CA TYR A 33 4.47 -8.99 4.23
C TYR A 33 5.29 -10.28 4.38
N LEU A 34 5.87 -10.80 3.30
CA LEU A 34 6.78 -11.95 3.39
C LEU A 34 8.03 -11.63 4.22
N ARG A 35 8.59 -10.43 4.06
CA ARG A 35 9.75 -9.97 4.84
C ARG A 35 9.42 -9.69 6.30
N ALA A 36 8.17 -9.31 6.59
CA ALA A 36 7.65 -9.21 7.94
C ALA A 36 7.18 -10.57 8.50
N GLU A 37 7.53 -11.68 7.84
CA GLU A 37 7.29 -13.07 8.27
C GLU A 37 5.80 -13.42 8.43
N TYR A 38 4.91 -12.71 7.73
CA TYR A 38 3.50 -13.03 7.75
C TYR A 38 3.21 -14.34 6.99
N PRO A 39 2.32 -15.21 7.50
CA PRO A 39 1.95 -16.43 6.80
C PRO A 39 1.29 -16.14 5.44
N PRO A 40 1.56 -16.90 4.37
CA PRO A 40 0.93 -16.73 3.07
C PRO A 40 -0.60 -16.71 3.08
N LYS A 41 -1.22 -17.49 3.98
CA LYS A 41 -2.68 -17.49 4.17
C LYS A 41 -3.22 -16.13 4.63
N PHE A 42 -2.46 -15.43 5.47
CA PHE A 42 -2.79 -14.09 5.93
C PHE A 42 -2.67 -13.09 4.78
N ILE A 43 -1.56 -13.12 4.04
CA ILE A 43 -1.32 -12.25 2.87
C ILE A 43 -2.42 -12.43 1.83
N ARG A 44 -2.81 -13.67 1.55
CA ARG A 44 -3.93 -14.01 0.66
C ARG A 44 -5.22 -13.31 1.09
N SER A 45 -5.58 -13.43 2.38
CA SER A 45 -6.80 -12.84 2.92
C SER A 45 -6.75 -11.31 2.97
N LEU A 46 -5.56 -10.73 3.16
CA LEU A 46 -5.39 -9.28 3.23
C LEU A 46 -5.62 -8.61 1.86
N PHE A 47 -5.19 -9.27 0.79
CA PHE A 47 -5.29 -8.76 -0.58
C PHE A 47 -6.46 -9.34 -1.38
N ASP A 48 -7.35 -10.11 -0.74
CA ASP A 48 -8.45 -10.83 -1.40
C ASP A 48 -8.00 -11.63 -2.63
N LEU A 49 -6.82 -12.27 -2.55
CA LEU A 49 -6.25 -13.07 -3.63
C LEU A 49 -6.85 -14.47 -3.65
N THR A 50 -6.98 -15.04 -4.85
CA THR A 50 -7.27 -16.47 -4.97
C THR A 50 -6.07 -17.32 -4.56
N GLU A 51 -6.30 -18.58 -4.24
CA GLU A 51 -5.24 -19.52 -3.91
C GLU A 51 -4.22 -19.67 -5.05
N ASP A 52 -4.69 -19.73 -6.29
CA ASP A 52 -3.82 -19.80 -7.46
C ASP A 52 -2.97 -18.53 -7.63
N GLN A 53 -3.54 -17.35 -7.37
CA GLN A 53 -2.83 -16.08 -7.48
C GLN A 53 -1.68 -15.96 -6.48
N ILE A 54 -1.93 -16.28 -5.20
CA ILE A 54 -0.87 -16.24 -4.20
C ILE A 54 0.20 -17.30 -4.48
N ASN A 55 -0.18 -18.51 -4.90
CA ASN A 55 0.77 -19.57 -5.20
C ASN A 55 1.67 -19.22 -6.40
N VAL A 56 1.11 -18.63 -7.45
CA VAL A 56 1.88 -18.14 -8.60
C VAL A 56 2.84 -17.02 -8.19
N ALA A 57 2.38 -16.09 -7.35
CA ALA A 57 3.24 -15.02 -6.84
C ALA A 57 4.43 -15.56 -6.05
N LEU A 58 4.18 -16.46 -5.09
CA LEU A 58 5.23 -17.09 -4.28
C LEU A 58 6.21 -17.89 -5.14
N SER A 59 5.70 -18.72 -6.05
CA SER A 59 6.54 -19.53 -6.94
C SER A 59 7.42 -18.66 -7.84
N TYR A 60 6.88 -17.53 -8.34
CA TYR A 60 7.66 -16.60 -9.15
C TYR A 60 8.75 -15.90 -8.34
N ILE A 61 8.42 -15.47 -7.12
CA ILE A 61 9.38 -14.85 -6.19
C ILE A 61 10.51 -15.82 -5.86
N GLU A 62 10.20 -17.08 -5.56
CA GLU A 62 11.21 -18.10 -5.27
C GLU A 62 12.11 -18.39 -6.47
N ALA A 63 11.52 -18.55 -7.66
CA ALA A 63 12.27 -18.83 -8.88
C ALA A 63 13.17 -17.66 -9.34
N ASN A 64 12.80 -16.41 -9.02
CA ASN A 64 13.47 -15.19 -9.48
C ASN A 64 14.02 -14.34 -8.33
N ARG A 65 14.32 -14.97 -7.18
CA ARG A 65 14.56 -14.28 -5.90
C ARG A 65 15.55 -13.11 -5.99
N ALA A 66 16.70 -13.31 -6.62
CA ALA A 66 17.73 -12.28 -6.73
C ALA A 66 17.27 -11.06 -7.55
N ALA A 67 16.56 -11.30 -8.66
CA ALA A 67 16.07 -10.23 -9.53
C ALA A 67 14.92 -9.46 -8.87
N VAL A 68 13.97 -10.18 -8.26
CA VAL A 68 12.83 -9.59 -7.55
C VAL A 68 13.30 -8.78 -6.35
N GLU A 69 14.25 -9.30 -5.57
CA GLU A 69 14.82 -8.58 -4.43
C GLU A 69 15.55 -7.30 -4.87
N ALA A 70 16.33 -7.34 -5.95
CA ALA A 70 17.00 -6.16 -6.47
C ALA A 70 15.98 -5.07 -6.91
N GLU A 71 14.92 -5.46 -7.61
CA GLU A 71 13.87 -4.52 -8.02
C GLU A 71 13.08 -3.99 -6.82
N TYR A 72 12.79 -4.84 -5.83
CA TYR A 72 12.14 -4.45 -4.58
C TYR A 72 12.91 -3.36 -3.83
N GLN A 73 14.24 -3.47 -3.72
CA GLN A 73 15.07 -2.44 -3.09
C GLN A 73 15.01 -1.09 -3.83
N VAL A 74 14.92 -1.11 -5.17
CA VAL A 74 14.75 0.11 -5.97
C VAL A 74 13.39 0.75 -5.68
N VAL A 75 12.32 -0.04 -5.62
CA VAL A 75 10.96 0.43 -5.33
C VAL A 75 10.89 1.06 -3.93
N LEU A 76 11.48 0.44 -2.91
CA LEU A 76 11.53 1.00 -1.56
C LEU A 76 12.24 2.36 -1.53
N LYS A 77 13.38 2.48 -2.22
CA LYS A 77 14.11 3.74 -2.31
C LYS A 77 13.25 4.83 -2.95
N GLN A 78 12.63 4.54 -4.09
CA GLN A 78 11.76 5.49 -4.80
C GLN A 78 10.55 5.89 -3.96
N ALA A 79 9.90 4.94 -3.28
CA ALA A 79 8.77 5.22 -2.40
C ALA A 79 9.16 6.19 -1.28
N LYS A 80 10.33 5.98 -0.66
CA LYS A 80 10.85 6.87 0.38
C LYS A 80 11.17 8.27 -0.16
N GLU A 81 11.79 8.38 -1.33
CA GLU A 81 12.08 9.67 -1.97
C GLU A 81 10.81 10.45 -2.29
N ILE A 82 9.80 9.77 -2.85
CA ILE A 82 8.49 10.36 -3.16
C ILE A 82 7.81 10.82 -1.87
N GLN A 83 7.81 9.99 -0.82
CA GLN A 83 7.25 10.33 0.48
C GLN A 83 7.90 11.60 1.04
N GLN A 84 9.23 11.63 1.12
CA GLN A 84 9.97 12.79 1.64
C GLN A 84 9.70 14.07 0.84
N TYR A 85 9.66 13.96 -0.49
CA TYR A 85 9.33 15.08 -1.37
C TYR A 85 7.96 15.68 -1.06
N TRP A 86 6.94 14.83 -0.91
CA TRP A 86 5.57 15.30 -0.61
C TRP A 86 5.40 15.75 0.83
N GLU A 87 6.04 15.12 1.80
CA GLU A 87 6.02 15.54 3.20
C GLU A 87 6.60 16.94 3.37
N GLU A 88 7.74 17.22 2.75
CA GLU A 88 8.36 18.55 2.79
C GLU A 88 7.44 19.60 2.17
N ARG A 89 6.91 19.29 0.97
CA ARG A 89 6.05 20.21 0.24
C ARG A 89 4.71 20.45 0.91
N ASN A 90 4.17 19.43 1.58
CA ASN A 90 2.91 19.53 2.29
C ASN A 90 3.07 20.12 3.69
N ARG A 91 4.29 20.27 4.23
CA ARG A 91 4.51 20.79 5.59
C ARG A 91 3.85 22.15 5.80
N GLU A 92 4.12 23.11 4.92
CA GLU A 92 3.54 24.45 5.00
C GLU A 92 2.02 24.46 4.78
N HIS A 93 1.53 23.64 3.84
CA HIS A 93 0.09 23.52 3.58
C HIS A 93 -0.63 22.92 4.78
N SER A 94 -0.10 21.84 5.36
CA SER A 94 -0.64 21.18 6.55
C SER A 94 -0.63 22.11 7.76
N ALA A 95 0.44 22.89 7.97
CA ALA A 95 0.50 23.89 9.03
C ALA A 95 -0.60 24.96 8.86
N ARG A 96 -0.75 25.49 7.64
CA ARG A 96 -1.84 26.45 7.34
C ARG A 96 -3.21 25.86 7.58
N VAL A 97 -3.47 24.63 7.13
CA VAL A 97 -4.76 23.94 7.33
C VAL A 97 -5.03 23.70 8.81
N ALA A 98 -4.02 23.40 9.62
CA ALA A 98 -4.17 23.22 11.06
C ALA A 98 -4.58 24.52 11.79
N GLU A 99 -4.15 25.67 11.28
CA GLU A 99 -4.52 27.00 11.80
C GLU A 99 -5.88 27.50 11.28
N MET A 100 -6.44 26.89 10.23
CA MET A 100 -7.71 27.34 9.65
C MET A 100 -8.85 27.17 10.66
N PRO A 101 -9.67 28.22 10.88
CA PRO A 101 -10.85 28.09 11.73
C PRO A 101 -11.86 27.12 11.11
N PRO A 102 -12.66 26.44 11.93
CA PRO A 102 -13.76 25.60 11.44
C PRO A 102 -14.73 26.44 10.61
N LYS A 103 -15.36 25.81 9.62
CA LYS A 103 -16.34 26.50 8.78
C LYS A 103 -17.49 27.03 9.65
N PRO A 104 -17.97 28.27 9.40
CA PRO A 104 -19.11 28.80 10.12
C PRO A 104 -20.30 27.85 10.10
N GLY A 105 -20.95 27.63 11.25
CA GLY A 105 -22.06 26.69 11.42
C GLY A 105 -21.65 25.24 11.75
N THR A 106 -20.35 24.96 11.94
CA THR A 106 -19.85 23.63 12.36
C THR A 106 -19.26 23.62 13.78
N GLU A 107 -19.38 24.71 14.53
CA GLU A 107 -18.70 24.94 15.80
C GLU A 107 -19.07 23.90 16.87
N ALA A 108 -20.33 23.51 16.95
CA ALA A 108 -20.80 22.48 17.90
C ALA A 108 -20.22 21.10 17.59
N LEU A 109 -20.08 20.75 16.31
CA LEU A 109 -19.44 19.51 15.88
C LEU A 109 -17.95 19.50 16.22
N TRP A 110 -17.26 20.62 15.95
CA TRP A 110 -15.84 20.77 16.29
C TRP A 110 -15.57 20.80 17.80
N ALA A 111 -16.50 21.29 18.62
CA ALA A 111 -16.41 21.18 20.08
C ALA A 111 -16.44 19.71 20.54
N LYS A 112 -17.38 18.91 20.00
CA LYS A 112 -17.49 17.48 20.30
C LYS A 112 -16.26 16.69 19.86
N LEU A 113 -15.71 16.99 18.68
CA LEU A 113 -14.48 16.37 18.19
C LEU A 113 -13.28 16.69 19.08
N ARG A 114 -13.15 17.93 19.55
CA ARG A 114 -12.09 18.32 20.49
C ARG A 114 -12.19 17.62 21.83
N GLU A 115 -13.41 17.49 22.37
CA GLU A 115 -13.65 16.76 23.62
C GLU A 115 -13.29 15.28 23.49
N GLN A 116 -13.69 14.63 22.39
CA GLN A 116 -13.35 13.23 22.14
C GLN A 116 -11.84 13.03 21.97
N LYS A 117 -11.16 13.95 21.27
CA LYS A 117 -9.70 13.91 21.13
C LYS A 117 -9.00 14.00 22.48
N ALA A 118 -9.43 14.92 23.34
CA ALA A 118 -8.86 15.06 24.69
C ALA A 118 -9.08 13.81 25.57
N ARG A 119 -10.23 13.13 25.43
CA ARG A 119 -10.46 11.85 26.13
C ARG A 119 -9.49 10.77 25.69
N HIS A 120 -9.28 10.61 24.39
CA HIS A 120 -8.32 9.62 23.87
C HIS A 120 -6.87 9.93 24.27
N GLU A 121 -6.48 11.20 24.36
CA GLU A 121 -5.15 11.59 24.83
C GLU A 121 -4.93 11.35 26.32
N LEU A 122 -5.99 11.28 27.13
CA LEU A 122 -5.92 10.94 28.56
C LEU A 122 -5.97 9.43 28.82
N GLU A 123 -6.49 8.65 27.87
CA GLU A 123 -6.61 7.19 27.93
C GLU A 123 -5.41 6.45 27.29
N ALA A 124 -4.55 7.16 26.56
CA ALA A 124 -3.34 6.65 25.89
C ALA A 124 -2.09 6.77 26.77
#